data_AF-A0A2M7BI81-F1
#
_entry.id   AF-A0A2M7BI81-F1
#
_cell.length_a   1.000
_cell.length_b   1.000
_cell.length_c   1.000
_cell.angle_alpha   90.00
_cell.angle_beta   90.00
_cell.angle_gamma   90.00
#
_symmetry.space_group_name_H-M   'P 1'
#
loop_
_entity.id
_entity.type
_entity.pdbx_description
1 polymer ?
#
loop_
_entity_poly.entity_id
_entity_poly.type
_entity_poly.pdbx_seq_one_letter_code
_entity_poly.pdbx_strand_id
1 'polypeptide(L)'
;AALPRILDLKPDVLIVTGDHSTPAVWKAHSWHPVPTLIHAPGLTRRNDVSGFGETECLKGALGQFPATDIMPLALAYAKRMNKFGA
;
A
#
# COMPACT_ATOMS: atom_id res chain seq x y z
N ALA A 1 19.54 -5.43 -3.12
CA ALA A 1 18.13 -5.15 -2.76
C ALA A 1 17.71 -3.79 -3.31
N ALA A 2 16.47 -3.62 -3.78
CA ALA A 2 16.01 -2.36 -4.41
C ALA A 2 15.60 -1.27 -3.39
N LEU A 3 15.07 -1.68 -2.23
CA LEU A 3 14.49 -0.75 -1.24
C LEU A 3 15.46 0.35 -0.76
N PRO A 4 16.73 0.09 -0.39
CA PRO A 4 17.64 1.16 0.05
C PRO A 4 17.80 2.27 -1.00
N ARG A 5 17.96 1.89 -2.28
CA ARG A 5 18.08 2.85 -3.39
C ARG A 5 16.83 3.69 -3.59
N ILE A 6 15.65 3.13 -3.32
CA ILE A 6 14.38 3.88 -3.39
C ILE A 6 14.27 4.85 -2.22
N LEU A 7 14.64 4.42 -1.01
CA LEU A 7 14.62 5.27 0.19
C LEU A 7 15.61 6.43 0.10
N ASP A 8 16.77 6.24 -0.55
CA ASP A 8 17.76 7.30 -0.81
C ASP A 8 17.20 8.45 -1.67
N LEU A 9 16.16 8.19 -2.47
CA LEU A 9 15.44 9.22 -3.24
C LEU A 9 14.52 10.08 -2.36
N LYS A 10 14.35 9.72 -1.08
CA LYS A 10 13.48 10.41 -0.11
C LYS A 10 12.06 10.63 -0.65
N PRO A 11 11.34 9.57 -1.05
CA PRO A 11 10.00 9.71 -1.63
C PRO A 11 9.02 10.27 -0.59
N ASP A 12 8.12 11.17 -1.02
CA ASP A 12 7.01 11.66 -0.17
C ASP A 12 6.07 10.51 0.24
N VAL A 13 5.89 9.53 -0.66
CA VAL A 13 5.06 8.36 -0.47
C VAL A 13 5.80 7.13 -1.01
N LEU A 14 5.97 6.11 -0.15
CA LEU A 14 6.42 4.78 -0.54
C LEU A 14 5.24 3.82 -0.53
N ILE A 15 5.07 3.05 -1.60
CA ILE A 15 4.03 2.03 -1.72
C ILE A 15 4.68 0.68 -2.00
N VAL A 16 4.25 -0.35 -1.28
CA VAL A 16 4.69 -1.74 -1.46
C VAL A 16 3.45 -2.62 -1.53
N THR A 17 3.31 -3.37 -2.62
CA THR A 17 2.23 -4.35 -2.83
C THR A 17 2.62 -5.34 -3.94
N GLY A 18 1.79 -6.35 -4.16
CA GLY A 18 1.81 -7.20 -5.35
C GLY A 18 0.77 -6.74 -6.37
N ASP A 19 0.89 -7.17 -7.62
CA ASP A 19 -0.15 -7.03 -8.64
C ASP A 19 -1.22 -8.12 -8.52
N HIS A 20 -0.83 -9.31 -8.04
CA HIS A 20 -1.75 -10.42 -7.74
C HIS A 20 -1.18 -11.39 -6.70
N SER A 21 -2.04 -12.27 -6.18
CA SER A 21 -1.65 -13.37 -5.29
C SER A 21 -1.34 -14.64 -6.10
N THR A 22 -0.19 -15.28 -5.85
CA THR A 22 0.19 -16.57 -6.45
C THR A 22 0.53 -17.60 -5.36
N PRO A 23 -0.48 -18.26 -4.75
CA PRO A 23 -0.26 -19.23 -3.68
C PRO A 23 0.60 -20.41 -4.15
N ALA A 24 1.65 -20.73 -3.40
CA ALA A 24 2.60 -21.79 -3.75
C ALA A 24 1.92 -23.17 -3.92
N VAL A 25 0.90 -23.45 -3.09
CA VAL A 25 0.11 -24.69 -3.15
C VAL A 25 -0.70 -24.83 -4.44
N TRP A 26 -1.03 -23.73 -5.12
CA TRP A 26 -1.84 -23.74 -6.34
C TRP A 26 -1.01 -23.51 -7.60
N LYS A 27 0.20 -22.93 -7.48
CA LYS A 27 1.09 -22.61 -8.61
C LYS A 27 0.38 -21.79 -9.72
N ALA A 28 -0.62 -21.02 -9.33
CA ALA A 28 -1.46 -20.24 -10.23
C ALA A 28 -1.86 -18.95 -9.54
N HIS A 29 -2.24 -17.95 -10.34
CA HIS A 29 -2.79 -16.70 -9.81
C HIS A 29 -4.14 -16.98 -9.14
N SER A 30 -4.45 -16.17 -8.12
CA SER A 30 -5.70 -16.25 -7.38
C SER A 30 -6.29 -14.87 -7.13
N TRP A 31 -7.57 -14.84 -6.79
CA TRP A 31 -8.33 -13.62 -6.49
C TRP A 31 -8.11 -13.11 -5.06
N HIS A 32 -7.26 -13.77 -4.26
CA HIS A 32 -6.99 -13.35 -2.89
C HIS A 32 -6.39 -11.94 -2.88
N PRO A 33 -6.78 -11.08 -1.91
CA PRO A 33 -6.23 -9.74 -1.80
C PRO A 33 -4.72 -9.80 -1.53
N VAL A 34 -4.01 -8.76 -1.98
CA VAL A 34 -2.57 -8.63 -1.80
C VAL A 34 -2.26 -7.68 -0.62
N PRO A 35 -1.25 -8.00 0.22
CA PRO A 35 -0.77 -7.08 1.25
C PRO A 35 -0.36 -5.74 0.62
N THR A 36 -0.92 -4.64 1.11
CA THR A 36 -0.63 -3.30 0.59
C THR A 36 -0.19 -2.36 1.72
N LEU A 37 0.98 -1.77 1.56
CA LEU A 37 1.54 -0.76 2.46
C LEU A 37 1.59 0.58 1.74
N ILE A 38 1.06 1.62 2.37
CA ILE A 38 1.30 3.01 2.00
C ILE A 38 2.02 3.67 3.19
N HIS A 39 3.23 4.17 2.94
CA HIS A 39 4.03 4.90 3.92
C HIS A 39 4.22 6.35 3.46
N ALA A 40 3.66 7.28 4.23
CA ALA A 40 3.78 8.72 4.02
C ALA A 40 4.02 9.39 5.38
N PRO A 41 5.29 9.72 5.72
CA PRO A 41 5.66 10.27 7.02
C PRO A 41 4.79 11.45 7.45
N GLY A 42 4.21 11.37 8.64
CA GLY A 42 3.36 12.42 9.21
C GLY A 42 1.92 12.48 8.67
N LEU A 43 1.55 11.65 7.69
CA LEU A 43 0.21 11.61 7.11
C LEU A 43 -0.52 10.27 7.33
N THR A 44 0.21 9.17 7.37
CA THR A 44 -0.37 7.85 7.67
C THR A 44 -0.93 7.80 9.09
N ARG A 45 -2.15 7.29 9.24
CA ARG A 45 -2.77 7.08 10.55
C ARG A 45 -2.05 5.98 11.33
N ARG A 46 -1.86 6.20 12.62
CA ARG A 46 -1.38 5.16 13.55
C ARG A 46 -2.41 4.03 13.61
N ASN A 47 -1.92 2.80 13.62
CA ASN A 47 -2.70 1.57 13.81
C ASN A 47 -1.85 0.57 14.61
N ASP A 48 -2.47 -0.53 15.01
CA ASP A 48 -1.83 -1.56 15.85
C ASP A 48 -1.11 -2.65 15.03
N VAL A 49 -0.83 -2.37 13.75
CA VAL A 49 -0.12 -3.32 12.88
C VAL A 49 1.37 -3.33 13.23
N SER A 50 1.93 -4.53 13.35
CA SER A 50 3.31 -4.75 13.81
C SER A 50 4.26 -5.25 12.70
N GLY A 51 3.73 -5.58 11.53
CA GLY A 51 4.52 -6.09 10.40
C GLY A 51 3.82 -5.97 9.05
N PHE A 52 4.46 -6.49 8.01
CA PHE A 52 3.93 -6.54 6.65
C PHE A 52 3.72 -7.99 6.23
N GLY A 53 2.47 -8.35 5.96
CA GLY A 53 2.04 -9.70 5.58
C GLY A 53 0.52 -9.78 5.53
N GLU A 54 -0.01 -10.88 5.02
CA GLU A 54 -1.43 -11.07 4.75
C GLU A 54 -2.29 -10.84 6.00
N THR A 55 -1.95 -11.49 7.12
CA THR A 55 -2.72 -11.39 8.37
C THR A 55 -2.62 -10.02 9.04
N GLU A 56 -1.46 -9.38 8.97
CA GLU A 56 -1.25 -8.05 9.57
C GLU A 56 -1.96 -6.95 8.76
N CYS A 57 -1.92 -7.04 7.43
CA CYS A 57 -2.60 -6.09 6.55
C CYS A 57 -4.14 -6.13 6.68
N LEU A 58 -4.74 -7.25 7.11
CA LEU A 58 -6.18 -7.32 7.42
C LEU A 58 -6.60 -6.40 8.58
N LYS A 59 -5.68 -6.07 9.49
CA LYS A 59 -5.91 -5.18 10.64
C LYS A 59 -5.58 -3.72 10.31
N GLY A 60 -4.99 -3.46 9.15
CA GLY A 60 -4.50 -2.15 8.76
C GLY A 60 -5.61 -1.15 8.49
N ALA A 61 -5.32 0.14 8.71
CA ALA A 61 -6.30 1.21 8.56
C ALA A 61 -6.78 1.44 7.11
N LEU A 62 -6.13 0.84 6.10
CA LEU A 62 -6.55 0.91 4.70
C LEU A 62 -7.78 0.03 4.41
N GLY A 63 -8.03 -1.01 5.21
CA GLY A 63 -9.05 -2.01 4.91
C GLY A 63 -8.80 -2.72 3.57
N GLN A 64 -9.87 -3.29 2.99
CA GLN A 64 -9.85 -3.89 1.66
C GLN A 64 -10.44 -2.91 0.65
N PHE A 65 -9.72 -2.66 -0.45
CA PHE A 65 -10.12 -1.69 -1.47
C PHE A 65 -9.64 -2.13 -2.87
N PRO A 66 -10.23 -1.60 -3.96
CA PRO A 66 -9.78 -1.87 -5.33
C PRO A 66 -8.35 -1.39 -5.59
N ALA A 67 -7.52 -2.20 -6.25
CA ALA A 67 -6.14 -1.84 -6.59
C ALA A 67 -6.04 -0.56 -7.47
N THR A 68 -7.09 -0.23 -8.22
CA THR A 68 -7.19 1.01 -9.00
C THR A 68 -7.12 2.27 -8.13
N ASP A 69 -7.46 2.17 -6.85
CA ASP A 69 -7.49 3.31 -5.92
C ASP A 69 -6.12 3.59 -5.31
N ILE A 70 -5.11 2.72 -5.54
CA ILE A 70 -3.74 2.92 -5.05
C ILE A 70 -3.17 4.24 -5.57
N MET A 71 -3.32 4.54 -6.86
CA MET A 71 -2.78 5.77 -7.45
C MET A 71 -3.49 7.04 -6.95
N PRO A 72 -4.84 7.10 -6.89
CA PRO A 72 -5.54 8.18 -6.18
C PRO A 72 -5.07 8.37 -4.74
N LEU A 73 -4.96 7.30 -3.95
CA LEU A 73 -4.47 7.37 -2.57
C LEU A 73 -3.03 7.90 -2.52
N ALA A 74 -2.15 7.45 -3.42
CA ALA A 74 -0.77 7.93 -3.53
C ALA A 74 -0.73 9.46 -3.76
N LEU A 75 -1.54 9.96 -4.67
CA LEU A 75 -1.63 11.39 -4.97
C LEU A 75 -2.20 12.19 -3.78
N ALA A 76 -3.16 11.64 -3.04
CA ALA A 76 -3.68 12.26 -1.83
C ALA A 76 -2.60 12.37 -0.74
N TYR A 77 -1.88 11.27 -0.45
CA TYR A 77 -0.78 11.27 0.50
C TYR A 77 0.39 12.17 0.05
N ALA A 78 0.64 12.27 -1.25
CA ALA A 78 1.65 13.18 -1.79
C ALA A 78 1.21 14.66 -1.82
N LYS A 79 -0.02 14.98 -1.38
CA LYS A 79 -0.64 16.32 -1.48
C LYS A 79 -0.69 16.85 -2.92
N ARG A 80 -0.93 15.94 -3.88
CA ARG A 80 -1.04 16.22 -5.33
C ARG A 80 -2.46 16.02 -5.86
N MET A 81 -3.44 15.89 -4.96
CA MET A 81 -4.86 15.90 -5.28
C MET A 81 -5.46 17.29 -5.08
N ASN A 82 -6.29 17.72 -6.02
CA ASN A 82 -7.15 18.87 -5.86
C ASN A 82 -8.48 18.44 -5.26
N LYS A 83 -9.03 19.29 -4.39
CA LYS A 83 -10.41 19.13 -3.90
C LYS A 83 -11.37 19.35 -5.08
N PHE A 84 -12.29 18.42 -5.30
CA PHE A 84 -13.35 18.56 -6.30
C PHE A 84 -14.60 19.12 -5.64
N GLY A 85 -15.04 20.31 -6.08
CA GLY A 85 -16.07 21.08 -5.41
C GLY A 85 -15.60 21.69 -4.08
N ALA A 86 -16.49 22.47 -3.46
CA ALA A 86 -16.36 23.17 -2.16
C ALA A 86 -15.11 24.02 -1.90
#